data_AF-A0A846TKS8-F1
#
_entry.id   AF-A0A846TKS8-F1
#
_cell.length_a   1.000
_cell.length_b   1.000
_cell.length_c   1.000
_cell.angle_alpha   90.00
_cell.angle_beta   90.00
_cell.angle_gamma   90.00
#
_symmetry.space_group_name_H-M   'P 1'
#
loop_
_entity.id
_entity.type
_entity.pdbx_description
1 polymer ?
#
loop_
_entity_poly.entity_id
_entity_poly.type
_entity_poly.pdbx_seq_one_letter_code
_entity_poly.pdbx_strand_id
1 'polypeptide(L)' 'MKTFKLISMQLADDDALVDIEMEDGLIINKEDEKGTWLVEVFADHKYIPYFQDA' A
#
# COMPACT_ATOMS: atom_id res chain seq x y z
N MET A 1 18.07 8.81 1.79
CA MET A 1 16.70 9.09 1.29
C MET A 1 15.81 8.00 1.89
N LYS A 2 14.76 8.35 2.65
CA LYS A 2 13.92 7.37 3.39
C LYS A 2 12.48 7.29 2.87
N THR A 3 12.22 8.03 1.80
CA THR A 3 10.95 8.16 1.12
C THR A 3 11.15 7.69 -0.31
N PHE A 4 10.26 6.81 -0.77
CA PHE A 4 10.34 6.21 -2.09
C PHE A 4 8.98 6.34 -2.78
N LYS A 5 9.00 6.50 -4.10
CA LYS A 5 7.78 6.41 -4.90
C LYS A 5 7.32 4.96 -4.95
N LEU A 6 6.06 4.71 -4.64
CA LEU A 6 5.46 3.39 -4.78
C LEU A 6 5.00 3.22 -6.23
N ILE A 7 5.57 2.24 -6.94
CA ILE A 7 5.31 2.02 -8.37
C ILE A 7 4.26 0.94 -8.65
N SER A 8 4.01 0.05 -7.67
CA SER A 8 3.07 -1.06 -7.78
C SER A 8 2.68 -1.54 -6.39
N MET A 9 1.45 -2.00 -6.22
CA MET A 9 0.96 -2.64 -5.00
C MET A 9 0.04 -3.82 -5.34
N GLN A 10 0.21 -4.90 -4.58
CA GLN A 10 -0.64 -6.09 -4.65
C GLN A 10 -1.15 -6.42 -3.26
N LEU A 11 -2.41 -6.82 -3.16
CA LEU A 11 -2.96 -7.45 -1.96
C LEU A 11 -2.90 -8.96 -2.15
N ALA A 12 -2.31 -9.65 -1.17
CA ALA A 12 -2.24 -11.10 -1.13
C ALA A 12 -3.23 -11.63 -0.09
N ASP A 13 -4.11 -12.51 -0.51
CA ASP A 13 -4.96 -13.35 0.33
C ASP A 13 -4.64 -14.83 0.02
N ASP A 14 -5.09 -15.77 0.86
CA ASP A 14 -4.63 -17.17 0.90
C ASP A 14 -4.53 -17.85 -0.47
N ASP A 15 -5.41 -17.50 -1.43
CA ASP A 15 -5.41 -18.06 -2.80
C ASP A 15 -5.37 -16.99 -3.92
N ALA A 16 -5.22 -15.70 -3.61
CA ALA A 16 -5.37 -14.64 -4.60
C ALA A 16 -4.34 -13.51 -4.46
N LEU A 17 -3.85 -13.02 -5.61
CA LEU A 17 -3.14 -11.76 -5.72
C LEU A 17 -4.03 -10.76 -6.46
N VAL A 18 -4.34 -9.64 -5.82
CA VAL A 18 -5.12 -8.56 -6.40
C VAL A 18 -4.19 -7.38 -6.67
N ASP A 19 -3.95 -7.10 -7.95
CA ASP A 19 -3.26 -5.89 -8.39
C ASP A 19 -4.13 -4.66 -8.11
N ILE A 20 -3.57 -3.69 -7.40
CA ILE A 20 -4.22 -2.40 -7.16
C ILE A 20 -3.70 -1.41 -8.20
N GLU A 21 -4.59 -1.01 -9.10
CA GLU A 21 -4.32 0.08 -10.05
C GLU A 21 -4.34 1.42 -9.30
N MET A 22 -3.16 2.03 -9.15
CA MET A 22 -2.95 3.27 -8.40
C MET A 22 -2.73 4.44 -9.34
N GLU A 23 -3.27 5.60 -9.00
CA GLU A 23 -2.96 6.87 -9.65
C GLU A 23 -1.64 7.45 -9.12
N ASP A 24 -1.39 7.34 -7.81
CA ASP A 24 -0.12 7.70 -7.18
C ASP A 24 0.12 6.89 -5.90
N GLY A 25 1.37 6.85 -5.44
CA GLY A 25 1.73 6.12 -4.24
C GLY A 25 3.07 6.52 -3.64
N LEU A 26 3.13 6.47 -2.31
CA LEU A 26 4.27 6.87 -1.50
C LEU A 26 4.55 5.79 -0.44
N ILE A 27 5.82 5.46 -0.25
CA ILE A 27 6.26 4.60 0.84
C ILE A 27 7.39 5.27 1.63
N ILE A 28 7.24 5.30 2.95
CA ILE A 28 8.15 5.95 3.88
C ILE A 28 8.66 4.94 4.89
N ASN A 29 9.97 4.80 4.98
CA ASN A 29 10.61 4.12 6.09
C ASN A 29 10.65 5.07 7.31
N LYS A 30 9.92 4.74 8.37
CA LYS A 30 9.83 5.61 9.56
C LYS A 30 11.04 5.52 10.46
N GLU A 31 11.82 4.44 10.38
CA GLU A 31 12.99 4.17 11.23
C GLU A 31 12.74 4.43 12.73
N ASP A 32 11.51 4.20 13.19
CA ASP A 32 11.23 4.19 14.61
C ASP A 32 11.81 2.93 15.25
N GLU A 33 11.83 2.88 16.58
CA GLU A 33 12.35 1.72 17.34
C GLU A 33 11.62 0.41 16.98
N LYS A 34 10.44 0.51 16.37
CA LYS A 34 9.60 -0.61 15.94
C LYS A 34 9.82 -1.02 14.49
N GLY A 35 10.65 -0.28 13.74
CA GLY A 35 10.96 -0.57 12.34
C GLY A 35 9.75 -0.46 11.40
N THR A 36 8.81 0.45 11.69
CA THR A 36 7.56 0.56 10.92
C THR A 36 7.74 1.29 9.58
N TRP A 37 6.80 1.02 8.67
CA TRP A 37 6.69 1.65 7.36
C TRP A 37 5.32 2.30 7.23
N LEU A 38 5.26 3.43 6.53
CA LEU A 38 4.01 4.08 6.14
C LEU A 38 3.84 3.94 4.62
N VAL A 39 2.68 3.47 4.20
CA VAL A 39 2.29 3.35 2.79
C VAL A 39 1.06 4.20 2.57
N GLU A 40 1.12 5.10 1.59
CA GLU A 40 0.00 5.93 1.15
C GLU A 40 -0.26 5.65 -0.33
N VAL A 41 -1.53 5.43 -0.69
CA VAL A 41 -1.94 5.07 -2.05
C VAL A 41 -3.16 5.89 -2.43
N PHE A 42 -3.13 6.49 -3.62
CA PHE A 42 -4.29 7.10 -4.25
C PHE A 42 -4.81 6.18 -5.35
N ALA A 43 -6.02 5.66 -5.19
CA ALA A 43 -6.62 4.68 -6.09
C ALA A 43 -8.16 4.81 -6.09
N ASP A 44 -8.79 4.15 -7.05
CA ASP A 44 -10.25 4.18 -7.23
C ASP A 44 -10.99 3.57 -6.02
N HIS A 45 -12.13 4.16 -5.66
CA HIS A 45 -12.99 3.72 -4.56
C HIS A 45 -13.48 2.26 -4.72
N LYS A 46 -13.43 1.68 -5.92
CA LYS A 46 -13.70 0.25 -6.17
C LYS A 46 -12.86 -0.70 -5.30
N TYR A 47 -11.72 -0.23 -4.80
CA TYR A 47 -10.85 -1.01 -3.92
C TYR A 47 -11.18 -0.90 -2.42
N ILE A 48 -12.08 0.01 -2.02
CA ILE A 48 -12.50 0.16 -0.61
C ILE A 48 -12.91 -1.17 0.03
N PRO A 49 -13.67 -2.07 -0.62
CA PRO A 49 -14.06 -3.35 -0.03
C PRO A 49 -12.89 -4.21 0.46
N TYR A 50 -11.69 -4.08 -0.13
CA TYR A 50 -10.51 -4.82 0.32
C TYR A 50 -9.90 -4.30 1.64
N PHE A 51 -10.31 -3.11 2.10
CA PHE A 51 -9.75 -2.45 3.29
C PHE A 51 -10.78 -2.20 4.39
N GLN A 52 -12.02 -2.69 4.25
CA GLN A 52 -13.09 -2.45 5.22
C GLN A 52 -12.88 -3.18 6.56
N ASP A 53 -12.19 -4.32 6.54
CA ASP A 53 -11.93 -5.17 7.71
C ASP A 53 -10.45 -5.15 8.16
N ALA A 54 -9.66 -4.21 7.62
CA ALA A 54 -8.22 -4.06 7.88
C ALA A 54 -7.90 -3.40 9.24
#